data_AF-A0A1M4S7P3-F1
#
_entry.id   AF-A0A1M4S7P3-F1
#
_cell.length_a   1.000
_cell.length_b   1.000
_cell.length_c   1.000
_cell.angle_alpha   90.00
_cell.angle_beta   90.00
_cell.angle_gamma   90.00
#
_symmetry.space_group_name_H-M   'P 1'
#
loop_
_entity.id
_entity.type
_entity.pdbx_description
1 polymer ?
#
loop_
_entity_poly.entity_id
_entity_poly.type
_entity_poly.pdbx_seq_one_letter_code
_entity_poly.pdbx_strand_id
1 'polypeptide(L)' 'MKTKLLLILFTMFLCLGLTACTTYVRVKSKPHKENKIPPGQVKKVTGSKSAKYYAPGHNK' A
#
# COMPACT_ATOMS: atom_id res chain seq x y z
N MET A 1 -29.45 32.57 -18.45
CA MET A 1 -28.96 31.40 -19.21
C MET A 1 -27.43 31.28 -19.18
N LYS A 2 -26.68 32.33 -19.55
CA LYS A 2 -25.21 32.35 -19.64
C LYS A 2 -24.47 32.00 -18.34
N THR A 3 -24.93 32.53 -17.19
CA THR A 3 -24.33 32.29 -15.87
C THR A 3 -24.57 30.86 -15.36
N LYS A 4 -25.73 30.27 -15.66
CA LYS A 4 -26.01 28.87 -15.31
C LYS A 4 -25.17 27.91 -16.16
N LEU A 5 -24.97 28.24 -17.44
CA LEU A 5 -24.09 27.49 -18.34
C LEU A 5 -22.62 27.53 -17.88
N LEU A 6 -22.14 28.71 -17.47
CA LEU A 6 -20.79 28.86 -16.90
C LEU A 6 -20.58 28.05 -15.61
N LEU A 7 -21.58 28.06 -14.71
CA LEU A 7 -21.54 27.24 -13.49
C LEU A 7 -21.48 25.74 -13.80
N ILE A 8 -22.27 25.26 -14.75
CA ILE A 8 -22.25 23.85 -15.17
C ILE A 8 -20.88 23.47 -15.75
N LEU A 9 -20.31 24.32 -16.62
CA LEU A 9 -19.00 24.07 -17.22
C LEU A 9 -17.88 24.02 -16.16
N PHE A 10 -17.89 24.95 -15.21
CA PHE A 10 -16.90 25.01 -14.13
C PHE A 10 -16.98 23.78 -13.20
N THR A 11 -18.20 23.36 -12.86
CA THR A 11 -18.43 22.19 -11.99
C THR A 11 -17.93 20.90 -12.66
N MET A 12 -18.16 20.74 -13.96
CA MET A 12 -17.65 19.58 -14.72
C MET A 12 -16.13 19.52 -14.75
N PHE A 13 -15.47 20.66 -14.99
CA PHE A 13 -14.01 20.72 -15.02
C PHE A 13 -13.38 20.36 -13.67
N LEU A 14 -14.00 20.78 -12.57
CA LEU A 14 -13.55 20.44 -11.22
C LEU A 14 -13.66 18.94 -10.91
N CYS A 15 -14.78 18.30 -11.30
CA CYS A 15 -14.96 16.86 -11.09
C CYS A 15 -13.93 16.00 -11.85
N LEU A 16 -13.57 16.39 -13.07
CA LEU A 16 -12.57 15.71 -13.89
C LEU A 16 -11.14 15.85 -13.33
N GLY A 17 -10.82 16.95 -12.65
CA GLY A 17 -9.51 17.18 -12.05
C GLY A 17 -9.22 16.29 -10.82
N LEU A 18 -10.25 15.93 -10.05
CA LEU A 18 -10.09 15.19 -8.80
C LEU A 18 -9.75 13.69 -8.99
N THR A 19 -10.04 13.10 -10.16
CA THR A 19 -9.75 11.68 -10.42
C THR A 19 -8.26 11.40 -10.65
N ALA A 20 -7.45 12.43 -10.92
CA ALA A 20 -6.03 12.28 -11.22
C ALA A 20 -5.13 12.10 -9.99
N CYS A 21 -5.65 12.26 -8.77
CA CYS A 21 -4.86 12.19 -7.53
C CYS A 21 -4.80 10.77 -6.90
N THR A 22 -4.92 9.71 -7.70
CA THR A 22 -4.82 8.33 -7.20
C THR A 22 -3.39 7.82 -7.38
N THR A 23 -2.64 7.75 -6.28
CA THR A 23 -1.31 7.12 -6.28
C THR A 23 -1.47 5.61 -6.19
N TYR A 24 -1.27 4.90 -7.30
CA TYR A 24 -1.16 3.45 -7.30
C TYR A 24 0.16 3.02 -6.63
N VAL A 25 0.09 2.55 -5.39
CA VAL A 25 1.25 1.92 -4.73
C VAL A 25 1.48 0.56 -5.38
N ARG A 26 2.36 0.51 -6.38
CA ARG A 26 2.88 -0.78 -6.89
C ARG A 26 3.79 -1.39 -5.83
N VAL A 27 3.24 -2.23 -4.97
CA VAL A 27 4.06 -3.14 -4.16
C VAL A 27 4.65 -4.17 -5.12
N LYS A 28 5.95 -4.03 -5.44
CA LYS A 28 6.71 -5.10 -6.09
C LYS A 28 6.83 -6.25 -5.09
N SER A 29 5.85 -7.15 -5.08
CA SER A 29 5.94 -8.42 -4.37
C SER A 29 7.13 -9.18 -4.96
N LYS A 30 8.27 -9.20 -4.27
CA LYS A 30 9.37 -10.10 -4.60
C LYS A 30 8.79 -11.53 -4.59
N PRO A 31 9.19 -12.42 -5.52
CA PRO A 31 8.74 -13.81 -5.49
C PRO A 31 9.10 -14.39 -4.13
N HIS A 32 8.06 -14.65 -3.34
CA HIS A 32 8.17 -15.13 -1.97
C HIS A 32 8.77 -16.52 -2.05
N LYS A 33 10.08 -16.66 -1.78
CA LYS A 33 10.66 -17.97 -1.51
C LYS A 33 10.00 -18.46 -0.23
N GLU A 34 9.06 -19.38 -0.43
CA GLU A 34 8.23 -20.09 0.54
C GLU A 34 7.35 -19.23 1.42
N ASN A 35 6.15 -19.72 1.70
CA ASN A 35 5.10 -19.18 2.56
C ASN A 35 5.53 -19.06 4.05
N LYS A 36 6.71 -18.48 4.32
CA LYS A 36 7.23 -18.31 5.66
C LYS A 36 6.80 -16.97 6.20
N ILE A 37 6.04 -17.03 7.28
CA ILE A 37 5.69 -15.88 8.11
C ILE A 37 6.96 -15.06 8.38
N PRO A 38 6.96 -13.73 8.14
CA PRO A 38 8.15 -12.91 8.35
C PRO A 38 8.62 -13.00 9.81
N PRO A 39 9.94 -12.94 10.08
CA PRO A 39 10.50 -13.18 11.41
C PRO A 39 9.93 -12.25 12.48
N GLY A 40 9.55 -11.03 12.11
CA GLY A 40 8.89 -10.08 13.00
C GLY A 40 7.47 -10.50 13.39
N GLN A 41 6.74 -11.16 12.49
CA GLN A 41 5.42 -11.71 12.79
C GLN A 41 5.55 -12.98 13.65
N VAL A 42 6.53 -13.84 13.35
CA VAL A 42 6.82 -15.01 14.22
C VAL A 42 7.14 -14.56 15.64
N LYS A 43 8.02 -13.57 15.81
CA LYS A 43 8.35 -12.98 17.13
C LYS A 43 7.11 -12.56 17.92
N LYS A 44 6.15 -11.90 17.26
CA LYS A 44 4.90 -11.46 17.90
C LYS A 44 4.04 -12.64 18.32
N VAL A 45 3.91 -13.65 17.47
CA VAL A 45 3.11 -14.86 17.74
C VAL A 45 3.75 -15.71 18.85
N THR A 46 5.08 -15.84 18.86
CA THR A 46 5.78 -16.68 19.84
C THR A 46 6.11 -15.96 21.15
N GLY A 47 5.86 -14.65 21.24
CA GLY A 47 6.20 -13.83 22.42
C GLY A 47 7.71 -13.74 22.68
N SER A 48 8.56 -14.07 21.70
CA SER A 48 10.00 -14.09 21.90
C SER A 48 10.58 -12.66 22.00
N LYS A 49 11.64 -12.49 22.80
CA LYS A 49 12.31 -11.17 22.95
C LYS A 49 13.01 -10.72 21.66
N SER A 50 13.43 -11.65 20.80
CA SER A 50 14.23 -11.37 19.59
C SER A 50 13.75 -12.14 18.36
N ALA A 51 13.74 -11.47 17.20
CA ALA A 51 13.43 -12.05 15.90
C ALA A 51 14.65 -12.71 15.22
N LYS A 52 15.85 -12.56 15.81
CA LYS A 52 17.12 -13.08 15.27
C LYS A 52 17.06 -14.58 14.99
N TYR A 53 16.40 -15.33 15.87
CA TYR A 53 16.25 -16.78 15.77
C TYR A 53 15.42 -17.24 14.57
N TYR A 54 14.57 -16.36 14.04
CA TYR A 54 13.71 -16.65 12.89
C TYR A 54 14.25 -16.02 11.60
N ALA A 55 15.39 -15.31 11.66
CA ALA A 55 15.98 -14.65 10.52
C ALA A 55 16.60 -15.67 9.54
N PRO A 56 16.51 -15.43 8.22
CA PRO A 56 17.18 -16.28 7.24
C PRO A 56 18.69 -16.36 7.52
N GLY A 57 19.23 -17.57 7.59
CA GLY A 57 20.67 -17.79 7.82
C GLY A 57 21.10 -17.90 9.28
N HIS A 58 20.21 -17.76 10.27
CA HIS A 58 20.58 -17.89 11.68
C HIS A 58 21.04 -19.30 12.09
N ASN A 59 20.49 -20.33 11.44
CA ASN A 59 20.78 -21.75 11.72
C ASN A 59 21.64 -22.40 10.62
N LYS A 60 22.41 -21.59 9.89
CA LYS A 60 23.36 -22.10 8.90
C LYS A 60 24.74 -22.21 9.52
#